data_AF-A0A7Y6L666-F1
#
_entry.id   AF-A0A7Y6L666-F1
#
_cell.length_a   1.000
_cell.length_b   1.000
_cell.length_c   1.000
_cell.angle_alpha   90.00
_cell.angle_beta   90.00
_cell.angle_gamma   90.00
#
_symmetry.space_group_name_H-M   'P 1'
#
loop_
_entity.id
_entity.type
_entity.pdbx_description
1 polymer ?
#
loop_
_entity_poly.entity_id
_entity_poly.type
_entity_poly.pdbx_seq_one_letter_code
_entity_poly.pdbx_strand_id
1 'polypeptide(L)'
;MPAPARWTRGLLAALVLAAAGCALRLGAAAVTFETGALGAPFLALLLLAAAGCVLTAGAALVVSLRFTEGGTAVRTGALTVGWVTVLGSLAAFLTYDHVGAVGIGWGALVVALSGHRETRAWFERGRLLAS
;
A
#
# COMPACT_ATOMS: atom_id res chain seq x y z
N MET A 1 10.26 9.15 17.78
CA MET A 1 10.24 8.23 16.62
C MET A 1 11.61 8.27 15.93
N PRO A 2 12.26 7.12 15.68
CA PRO A 2 13.51 7.07 14.94
C PRO A 2 13.32 7.46 13.46
N ALA A 3 14.40 7.89 12.80
CA ALA A 3 14.39 8.30 11.39
C ALA A 3 13.74 7.27 10.45
N PRO A 4 14.09 5.96 10.47
CA PRO A 4 13.48 4.98 9.58
C PRO A 4 11.96 4.86 9.79
N ALA A 5 11.46 4.94 11.02
CA ALA A 5 10.01 4.90 11.29
C ALA A 5 9.27 6.13 10.73
N ARG A 6 9.87 7.32 10.79
CA ARG A 6 9.30 8.53 10.17
C ARG A 6 9.25 8.40 8.65
N TRP A 7 10.31 7.88 8.05
CA TRP A 7 10.35 7.60 6.61
C TRP A 7 9.29 6.58 6.21
N THR A 8 9.15 5.46 6.93
CA THR A 8 8.10 4.47 6.66
C THR A 8 6.71 5.10 6.69
N ARG A 9 6.42 5.94 7.70
CA ARG A 9 5.14 6.64 7.79
C ARG A 9 4.91 7.57 6.60
N GLY A 10 5.92 8.33 6.19
CA GLY A 10 5.86 9.18 5.01
C GLY A 10 5.63 8.39 3.72
N LEU A 11 6.32 7.26 3.56
CA LEU A 11 6.16 6.36 2.41
C LEU A 11 4.76 5.75 2.35
N LEU A 12 4.20 5.37 3.49
CA LEU A 12 2.81 4.90 3.58
C LEU A 12 1.82 6.01 3.21
N ALA A 13 2.04 7.25 3.67
CA ALA A 13 1.18 8.38 3.30
C ALA A 13 1.22 8.68 1.79
N ALA A 14 2.41 8.65 1.18
CA ALA A 14 2.54 8.81 -0.27
C ALA A 14 1.94 7.61 -1.04
N LEU A 15 2.01 6.39 -0.50
CA LEU A 15 1.33 5.23 -1.05
C LEU A 15 -0.20 5.41 -1.08
N VAL A 16 -0.79 6.06 -0.06
CA VAL A 16 -2.23 6.41 -0.06
C VAL A 16 -2.57 7.28 -1.26
N LEU A 17 -1.77 8.32 -1.53
CA LEU A 17 -2.00 9.21 -2.68
C LEU A 17 -1.85 8.48 -4.02
N ALA A 18 -0.84 7.63 -4.14
CA ALA A 18 -0.63 6.82 -5.34
C ALA A 18 -1.79 5.85 -5.59
N ALA A 19 -2.25 5.16 -4.55
CA ALA A 19 -3.36 4.22 -4.62
C ALA A 19 -4.71 4.92 -4.88
N ALA A 20 -4.93 6.12 -4.34
CA ALA A 20 -6.08 6.96 -4.69
C ALA A 20 -6.05 7.38 -6.17
N GLY A 21 -4.88 7.79 -6.67
CA GLY A 21 -4.68 8.11 -8.09
C GLY A 21 -4.94 6.90 -9.00
N CYS A 22 -4.50 5.69 -8.60
CA CYS A 22 -4.82 4.44 -9.28
C CYS A 22 -6.34 4.23 -9.37
N ALA A 23 -7.05 4.33 -8.24
CA ALA A 23 -8.49 4.11 -8.19
C ALA A 23 -9.26 5.13 -9.06
N LEU A 24 -8.85 6.41 -9.04
CA LEU A 24 -9.43 7.44 -9.90
C LEU A 24 -9.19 7.16 -11.39
N ARG A 25 -7.98 6.73 -11.76
CA ARG A 25 -7.65 6.38 -13.15
C ARG A 25 -8.47 5.18 -13.64
N LEU A 26 -8.61 4.14 -12.81
CA LEU A 26 -9.43 2.97 -13.12
C LEU A 26 -10.92 3.30 -13.21
N GLY A 27 -11.42 4.18 -12.32
CA GLY A 27 -12.78 4.69 -12.38
C GLY A 27 -13.04 5.50 -13.64
N ALA A 28 -12.12 6.39 -14.02
CA ALA A 28 -12.21 7.14 -15.28
C ALA A 28 -12.23 6.22 -16.50
N ALA A 29 -11.38 5.18 -16.52
CA ALA A 29 -11.40 4.17 -17.58
C ALA A 29 -12.74 3.41 -17.61
N ALA A 30 -13.28 3.02 -16.46
CA ALA A 30 -14.56 2.32 -16.37
C ALA A 30 -15.73 3.10 -16.99
N VAL A 31 -15.75 4.44 -16.85
CA VAL A 31 -16.78 5.31 -17.44
C VAL A 31 -16.73 5.35 -18.97
N THR A 32 -15.58 5.02 -19.58
CA THR A 32 -15.42 5.01 -21.05
C THR A 32 -15.91 3.73 -21.74
N PHE A 33 -16.26 2.67 -20.99
CA PHE A 33 -16.72 1.41 -21.57
C PHE A 33 -18.24 1.41 -21.80
N GLU A 34 -18.66 1.14 -23.04
CA GLU A 34 -20.06 0.86 -23.34
C GLU A 34 -20.48 -0.52 -22.80
N THR A 35 -21.68 -0.61 -22.24
CA THR A 35 -22.24 -1.83 -21.62
C THR A 35 -22.71 -2.85 -22.65
N GLY A 36 -21.79 -3.33 -23.49
CA GLY A 36 -21.99 -4.51 -24.34
C GLY A 36 -21.72 -5.82 -23.58
N ALA A 37 -22.00 -6.97 -24.20
CA ALA A 37 -21.84 -8.30 -23.58
C ALA A 37 -20.40 -8.60 -23.10
N LEU A 38 -19.39 -8.04 -23.76
CA LEU A 38 -17.97 -8.10 -23.34
C LEU A 38 -17.56 -6.93 -22.42
N GLY A 39 -18.33 -5.85 -22.39
CA GLY A 39 -18.05 -4.67 -21.57
C GLY A 39 -18.26 -4.92 -20.08
N ALA A 40 -19.33 -5.64 -19.71
CA ALA A 40 -19.65 -5.97 -18.32
C ALA A 40 -18.54 -6.71 -17.54
N PRO A 41 -17.92 -7.80 -18.07
CA PRO A 41 -16.83 -8.47 -17.35
C PRO A 41 -15.57 -7.59 -17.24
N PHE A 42 -15.26 -6.78 -18.26
CA PHE A 42 -14.14 -5.84 -18.19
C PHE A 42 -14.37 -4.74 -17.15
N LEU A 43 -15.58 -4.18 -17.10
CA LEU A 43 -16.00 -3.23 -16.07
C LEU A 43 -15.88 -3.84 -14.67
N ALA A 44 -16.30 -5.09 -14.49
CA ALA A 44 -16.17 -5.80 -13.22
C ALA A 44 -14.70 -5.98 -12.80
N LEU A 45 -13.82 -6.35 -13.73
CA LEU A 45 -12.39 -6.48 -13.47
C LEU A 45 -11.73 -5.13 -13.14
N LEU A 46 -12.10 -4.06 -13.84
CA LEU A 46 -11.61 -2.70 -13.57
C LEU A 46 -12.05 -2.21 -12.18
N LEU A 47 -13.31 -2.44 -11.81
CA LEU A 47 -13.84 -2.10 -10.49
C LEU A 47 -13.20 -2.95 -9.38
N LEU A 48 -12.95 -4.23 -9.64
CA LEU A 48 -12.25 -5.10 -8.70
C LEU A 48 -10.80 -4.61 -8.47
N ALA A 49 -10.11 -4.22 -9.53
CA ALA A 49 -8.79 -3.62 -9.44
C ALA A 49 -8.82 -2.28 -8.68
N ALA A 50 -9.82 -1.43 -8.95
CA ALA A 50 -10.01 -0.16 -8.24
C ALA A 50 -10.29 -0.39 -6.76
N ALA A 51 -11.11 -1.38 -6.41
CA ALA A 51 -11.36 -1.78 -5.02
C ALA A 51 -10.06 -2.23 -4.33
N GLY A 52 -9.19 -2.99 -5.02
CA GLY A 52 -7.86 -3.33 -4.51
C GLY A 52 -7.00 -2.10 -4.20
N CYS A 53 -6.99 -1.10 -5.09
CA CYS A 53 -6.32 0.18 -4.86
C CYS A 53 -6.94 0.95 -3.67
N VAL A 54 -8.26 0.96 -3.51
CA VAL A 54 -8.92 1.60 -2.35
C VAL A 54 -8.60 0.89 -1.03
N LEU A 55 -8.61 -0.46 -1.02
CA LEU A 55 -8.28 -1.25 0.17
C LEU A 55 -6.83 -1.05 0.61
N THR A 56 -5.90 -1.04 -0.33
CA THR A 56 -4.49 -0.76 -0.05
C THR A 56 -4.28 0.67 0.45
N ALA A 57 -4.97 1.66 -0.13
CA ALA A 57 -4.97 3.03 0.37
C ALA A 57 -5.51 3.12 1.81
N GLY A 58 -6.65 2.47 2.08
CA GLY A 58 -7.26 2.44 3.41
C GLY A 58 -6.35 1.79 4.44
N ALA A 59 -5.79 0.62 4.13
CA ALA A 59 -4.86 -0.08 5.02
C ALA A 59 -3.58 0.75 5.27
N ALA A 60 -2.99 1.34 4.23
CA ALA A 60 -1.81 2.20 4.36
C ALA A 60 -2.10 3.43 5.22
N LEU A 61 -3.27 4.06 5.06
CA LEU A 61 -3.71 5.21 5.85
C LEU A 61 -3.89 4.82 7.32
N VAL A 62 -4.64 3.76 7.60
CA VAL A 62 -4.88 3.28 8.98
C VAL A 62 -3.54 2.97 9.66
N VAL A 63 -2.65 2.24 8.99
CA VAL A 63 -1.32 1.92 9.53
C VAL A 63 -0.50 3.20 9.74
N SER A 64 -0.52 4.15 8.80
CA SER A 64 0.20 5.43 8.91
C SER A 64 -0.30 6.31 10.07
N LEU A 65 -1.61 6.29 10.33
CA LEU A 65 -2.22 7.00 11.47
C LEU A 65 -1.86 6.33 12.80
N ARG A 66 -1.96 4.99 12.84
CA ARG A 66 -1.61 4.19 14.02
C ARG A 66 -0.11 4.09 14.27
N PHE A 67 0.72 4.54 13.32
CA PHE A 67 2.18 4.50 13.44
C PHE A 67 2.68 5.22 14.69
N THR A 68 1.99 6.27 15.18
CA THR A 68 2.37 6.99 16.42
C THR A 68 2.08 6.21 17.70
N GLU A 69 1.14 5.28 17.67
CA GLU A 69 0.75 4.46 18.82
C GLU A 69 1.76 3.34 19.09
N GLY A 70 2.59 3.01 18.10
CA GLY A 70 3.59 1.95 18.23
C GLY A 70 2.95 0.56 18.27
N GLY A 71 3.68 -0.42 18.82
CA GLY A 71 3.22 -1.81 18.89
C GLY A 71 3.55 -2.70 17.68
N THR A 72 3.63 -4.00 17.97
CA THR A 72 3.96 -5.04 16.97
C THR A 72 2.89 -5.19 15.90
N ALA A 73 1.61 -4.98 16.23
CA ALA A 73 0.50 -5.04 15.29
C ALA A 73 0.64 -4.00 14.16
N VAL A 74 1.02 -2.76 14.49
CA VAL A 74 1.23 -1.70 13.49
C VAL A 74 2.42 -2.00 12.59
N ARG A 75 3.51 -2.57 13.14
CA ARG A 75 4.65 -3.05 12.36
C ARG A 75 4.25 -4.15 11.38
N THR A 76 3.48 -5.13 11.83
CA THR A 76 2.97 -6.22 10.96
C THR A 76 2.03 -5.65 9.89
N GLY A 77 1.20 -4.67 10.22
CA GLY A 77 0.39 -3.92 9.26
C GLY A 77 1.24 -3.24 8.18
N ALA A 78 2.32 -2.58 8.57
CA ALA A 78 3.22 -1.93 7.62
C ALA A 78 3.93 -2.92 6.69
N LEU A 79 4.38 -4.06 7.24
CA LEU A 79 5.01 -5.13 6.47
C LEU A 79 4.03 -5.78 5.48
N THR A 80 2.79 -6.03 5.92
CA THR A 80 1.75 -6.61 5.05
C THR A 80 1.38 -5.67 3.92
N VAL A 81 1.17 -4.38 4.19
CA VAL A 81 0.93 -3.36 3.15
C VAL A 81 2.12 -3.29 2.18
N GLY A 82 3.36 -3.29 2.69
CA GLY A 82 4.56 -3.31 1.88
C GLY A 82 4.62 -4.52 0.94
N TRP A 83 4.39 -5.73 1.45
CA TRP A 83 4.39 -6.95 0.65
C TRP A 83 3.27 -7.00 -0.37
N VAL A 84 2.04 -6.61 -0.01
CA VAL A 84 0.92 -6.51 -0.94
C VAL A 84 1.26 -5.54 -2.08
N THR A 85 1.91 -4.43 -1.76
CA THR A 85 2.38 -3.45 -2.76
C THR A 85 3.42 -4.06 -3.69
N VAL A 86 4.41 -4.79 -3.17
CA VAL A 86 5.43 -5.47 -3.99
C VAL A 86 4.77 -6.49 -4.92
N LEU A 87 3.93 -7.38 -4.39
CA LEU A 87 3.31 -8.45 -5.17
C LEU A 87 2.34 -7.91 -6.23
N GLY A 88 1.51 -6.94 -5.86
CA GLY A 88 0.60 -6.28 -6.80
C GLY A 88 1.35 -5.54 -7.92
N SER A 89 2.43 -4.84 -7.56
CA SER A 89 3.26 -4.12 -8.54
C SER A 89 4.06 -5.06 -9.42
N LEU A 90 4.49 -6.21 -8.90
CA LEU A 90 5.15 -7.26 -9.67
C LEU A 90 4.19 -7.88 -10.69
N ALA A 91 2.94 -8.17 -10.31
CA ALA A 91 1.93 -8.66 -11.24
C ALA A 91 1.67 -7.65 -12.37
N ALA A 92 1.59 -6.36 -12.04
CA ALA A 92 1.44 -5.28 -13.04
C ALA A 92 2.67 -5.16 -13.96
N PHE A 93 3.88 -5.27 -13.39
CA PHE A 93 5.13 -5.23 -14.14
C PHE A 93 5.24 -6.37 -15.15
N LEU A 94 4.82 -7.58 -14.76
CA LEU A 94 4.85 -8.77 -15.61
C LEU A 94 3.81 -8.77 -16.73
N THR A 95 2.74 -7.98 -16.59
CA THR A 95 1.60 -8.03 -17.52
C THR A 95 1.61 -6.93 -18.58
N TYR A 96 1.90 -5.67 -18.23
CA TYR A 96 1.69 -4.57 -19.20
C TYR A 96 2.68 -3.41 -19.14
N ASP A 97 3.31 -3.09 -18.01
CA ASP A 97 3.99 -1.78 -17.89
C ASP A 97 5.21 -1.78 -16.96
N HIS A 98 6.33 -1.23 -17.44
CA HIS A 98 7.57 -1.07 -16.67
C HIS A 98 7.38 -0.15 -15.44
N VAL A 99 6.30 0.65 -15.43
CA VAL A 99 5.88 1.51 -14.31
C VAL A 99 5.67 0.70 -13.02
N GLY A 100 5.36 -0.60 -13.11
CA GLY A 100 5.28 -1.49 -11.95
C GLY A 100 6.59 -1.60 -11.15
N ALA A 101 7.75 -1.35 -11.76
CA ALA A 101 9.04 -1.39 -11.08
C ALA A 101 9.16 -0.35 -9.95
N VAL A 102 8.53 0.83 -10.11
CA VAL A 102 8.50 1.87 -9.07
C VAL A 102 7.74 1.37 -7.84
N GLY A 103 6.60 0.70 -8.06
CA GLY A 103 5.80 0.11 -6.99
C GLY A 103 6.52 -1.02 -6.25
N ILE A 104 7.29 -1.85 -6.96
CA ILE A 104 8.16 -2.87 -6.36
C ILE A 104 9.20 -2.22 -5.44
N GLY A 105 9.92 -1.22 -5.95
CA GLY A 105 10.94 -0.50 -5.17
C GLY A 105 10.35 0.17 -3.93
N TRP A 106 9.17 0.81 -4.08
CA TRP A 106 8.47 1.46 -2.98
C TRP A 106 8.05 0.48 -1.89
N GLY A 107 7.40 -0.63 -2.29
CA GLY A 107 6.98 -1.68 -1.36
C GLY A 107 8.17 -2.32 -0.65
N ALA A 108 9.27 -2.58 -1.37
CA ALA A 108 10.50 -3.11 -0.79
C ALA A 108 11.12 -2.14 0.23
N LEU A 109 11.08 -0.82 -0.04
CA LEU A 109 11.57 0.21 0.88
C LEU A 109 10.74 0.24 2.16
N VAL A 110 9.41 0.15 2.05
CA VAL A 110 8.50 0.06 3.21
C VAL A 110 8.80 -1.18 4.04
N VAL A 111 9.01 -2.34 3.40
CA VAL A 111 9.36 -3.60 4.09
C VAL A 111 10.71 -3.48 4.79
N ALA A 112 11.74 -2.98 4.10
CA ALA A 112 13.08 -2.83 4.64
C ALA A 112 13.12 -1.89 5.86
N LEU A 113 12.47 -0.72 5.75
CA LEU A 113 12.44 0.26 6.83
C LEU A 113 11.59 -0.22 8.02
N SER A 114 10.50 -0.95 7.77
CA SER A 114 9.67 -1.55 8.82
C SER A 114 10.39 -2.69 9.56
N GLY A 115 11.24 -3.42 8.85
CA GLY A 115 12.07 -4.50 9.38
C GLY A 115 13.36 -4.06 10.04
N HIS A 116 13.78 -2.80 9.85
CA HIS A 116 15.03 -2.28 10.37
C HIS A 116 15.11 -2.39 11.90
N ARG A 117 16.29 -2.70 12.43
CA ARG A 117 16.52 -2.97 13.87
C ARG A 117 16.03 -1.81 14.76
N GLU A 118 16.26 -0.58 14.34
CA GLU A 118 15.81 0.61 15.09
C GLU A 118 14.29 0.75 15.12
N THR A 119 13.62 0.49 13.99
CA THR A 119 12.15 0.53 13.87
C THR A 119 11.54 -0.57 14.73
N ARG A 120 12.11 -1.77 14.67
CA ARG A 120 11.74 -2.92 15.51
C ARG A 120 11.86 -2.61 17.00
N ALA A 121 13.01 -2.09 17.43
CA ALA A 121 13.25 -1.72 18.83
C ALA A 121 12.35 -0.57 19.30
N TRP A 122 11.94 0.33 18.41
CA TRP A 122 10.97 1.39 18.74
C TRP A 122 9.57 0.83 18.98
N PHE A 123 9.09 -0.06 18.08
CA PHE A 123 7.80 -0.72 18.24
C PHE A 123 7.74 -1.66 19.46
N GLU A 124 8.86 -2.31 19.80
CA GLU A 124 8.98 -3.15 21.01
C GLU A 124 8.99 -2.31 22.31
N ARG A 125 9.61 -1.13 22.32
CA ARG A 125 9.56 -0.20 23.48
C ARG A 125 8.17 0.37 23.73
N GLY A 126 7.41 0.68 22.68
CA GLY A 126 6.02 1.16 22.83
C GLY A 126 5.12 0.15 23.56
N ARG A 127 5.38 -1.15 23.39
CA ARG A 127 4.65 -2.22 24.10
C ARG A 127 4.90 -2.21 25.61
N LEU A 128 6.11 -1.89 26.06
CA LEU A 128 6.48 -1.88 27.47
C LEU A 128 5.90 -0.68 28.24
N LEU A 129 5.53 0.39 27.53
CA LEU A 129 4.92 1.59 28.13
C LEU A 129 3.38 1.53 28.13
N ALA A 130 2.79 0.57 27.41
CA ALA A 130 1.34 0.38 27.27
C ALA A 130 0.80 -0.77 28.16
N SER A 131 1.69 -1.44 28.91
CA SER A 131 1.40 -2.46 29.93
C SER A 131 1.56 -1.88 31.32
#